data_AF-G7QBD1-F1
#
_entry.id   AF-G7QBD1-F1
#
_cell.length_a   1.000
_cell.length_b   1.000
_cell.length_c   1.000
_cell.angle_alpha   90.00
_cell.angle_beta   90.00
_cell.angle_gamma   90.00
#
_symmetry.space_group_name_H-M   'P 1'
#
loop_
_entity.id
_entity.type
_entity.pdbx_description
1 polymer ?
#
loop_
_entity_poly.entity_id
_entity_poly.type
_entity_poly.pdbx_seq_one_letter_code
_entity_poly.pdbx_strand_id
1 'polypeptide(L)' 'MRIDDTKRLSVAAKMADAKELCLARLRAVPREKRDSVADAIMALAEPEWWERRQKGADVFLLILESRKSEALKIIEAATR' A
#
# COMPACT_ATOMS: atom_id res chain seq x y z
N MET A 1 26.65 -19.28 -15.07
CA MET A 1 25.51 -19.51 -14.16
C MET A 1 25.04 -18.14 -13.71
N ARG A 2 23.90 -17.66 -14.23
CA ARG A 2 23.36 -16.32 -13.92
C ARG A 2 22.76 -16.36 -12.51
N ILE A 3 23.41 -15.68 -11.58
CA ILE A 3 22.81 -15.29 -10.31
C ILE A 3 22.34 -13.86 -10.58
N ASP A 4 21.03 -13.63 -10.69
CA ASP A 4 20.35 -12.34 -10.38
C ASP A 4 18.86 -12.31 -10.81
N ASP A 5 18.12 -13.42 -10.64
CA ASP A 5 16.65 -13.37 -10.68
C ASP A 5 16.07 -13.17 -9.27
N THR A 6 16.54 -12.12 -8.58
CA THR A 6 15.78 -11.56 -7.47
C THR A 6 14.52 -10.96 -8.10
N LYS A 7 13.47 -11.77 -8.27
CA LYS A 7 12.21 -11.48 -8.96
C LYS A 7 11.82 -10.01 -8.78
N ARG A 8 12.05 -9.17 -9.80
CA ARG A 8 11.34 -7.89 -9.88
C ARG A 8 9.86 -8.24 -10.01
N LEU A 9 9.15 -8.13 -8.90
CA LEU A 9 7.70 -8.23 -8.90
C LEU A 9 7.15 -7.18 -9.87
N SER A 10 6.13 -7.54 -10.63
CA SER A 10 5.41 -6.56 -11.44
C SER A 10 4.83 -5.48 -10.52
N VAL A 11 4.59 -4.27 -11.04
CA VAL A 11 3.93 -3.19 -10.28
C VAL A 11 2.60 -3.69 -9.70
N ALA A 12 1.82 -4.46 -10.47
CA ALA A 12 0.59 -5.06 -10.01
C ALA A 12 0.79 -6.01 -8.81
N ALA A 13 1.84 -6.85 -8.84
CA ALA A 13 2.16 -7.74 -7.72
C ALA A 13 2.61 -6.96 -6.48
N LYS A 14 3.36 -5.86 -6.65
CA LYS A 14 3.72 -4.96 -5.53
C LYS A 14 2.50 -4.26 -4.94
N MET A 15 1.58 -3.79 -5.79
CA MET A 15 0.34 -3.16 -5.33
C MET A 15 -0.53 -4.14 -4.55
N ALA A 16 -0.64 -5.39 -5.00
CA ALA A 16 -1.35 -6.44 -4.28
C ALA A 16 -0.73 -6.73 -2.91
N ASP A 17 0.58 -6.92 -2.83
CA ASP A 17 1.33 -7.11 -1.57
C ASP A 17 1.13 -5.92 -0.60
N ALA A 18 1.26 -4.69 -1.10
CA ALA A 18 1.03 -3.48 -0.32
C ALA A 18 -0.43 -3.37 0.18
N LYS A 19 -1.40 -3.72 -0.66
CA LYS A 19 -2.83 -3.71 -0.31
C LYS A 19 -3.15 -4.75 0.76
N GLU A 20 -2.60 -5.96 0.67
CA GLU A 20 -2.76 -7.00 1.70
C GLU A 20 -2.24 -6.54 3.07
N LEU A 21 -1.05 -5.92 3.09
CA LEU A 21 -0.47 -5.34 4.30
C LEU A 21 -1.32 -4.21 4.86
N CYS A 22 -1.86 -3.36 3.98
CA CYS A 22 -2.77 -2.29 4.38
C CYS A 22 -4.04 -2.86 5.03
N LEU A 23 -4.72 -3.81 4.37
CA LEU A 23 -5.93 -4.46 4.87
C LEU A 23 -5.73 -5.11 6.24
N ALA A 24 -4.56 -5.74 6.47
CA ALA A 24 -4.23 -6.33 7.77
C ALA A 24 -4.17 -5.31 8.92
N ARG A 25 -3.96 -4.03 8.61
CA ARG A 25 -3.91 -2.91 9.56
C ARG A 25 -5.24 -2.15 9.71
N LEU A 26 -6.18 -2.29 8.78
CA LEU A 26 -7.49 -1.60 8.81
C LEU A 26 -8.53 -2.28 9.71
N ARG A 27 -8.12 -2.90 10.83
CA ARG A 27 -9.02 -3.67 11.71
C ARG A 27 -10.12 -2.82 12.33
N ALA A 28 -9.85 -1.54 12.57
CA ALA A 28 -10.82 -0.57 13.12
C ALA A 28 -11.83 -0.06 12.08
N VAL A 29 -11.57 -0.25 10.78
CA VAL A 29 -12.48 0.15 9.70
C VAL A 29 -13.55 -0.94 9.49
N PRO A 30 -14.84 -0.59 9.26
CA PRO A 30 -15.89 -1.53 8.91
C PRO A 30 -15.51 -2.41 7.71
N ARG A 31 -15.81 -3.72 7.77
CA ARG A 31 -15.29 -4.72 6.81
C ARG A 31 -15.63 -4.35 5.36
N GLU A 32 -16.84 -3.87 5.14
CA GLU A 32 -17.39 -3.44 3.86
C GLU A 32 -16.70 -2.20 3.28
N LYS A 33 -16.01 -1.40 4.11
CA LYS A 33 -15.28 -0.20 3.67
C LYS A 33 -13.77 -0.45 3.50
N ARG A 34 -13.23 -1.56 4.03
CA ARG A 34 -11.77 -1.80 4.10
C ARG A 34 -11.09 -1.81 2.74
N ASP A 35 -11.70 -2.44 1.74
CA ASP A 35 -11.13 -2.51 0.39
C ASP A 35 -11.00 -1.12 -0.23
N SER A 36 -12.09 -0.34 -0.19
CA SER A 36 -12.08 1.03 -0.70
C SER A 36 -11.09 1.94 0.05
N VAL A 37 -10.95 1.77 1.37
CA VAL A 37 -9.96 2.50 2.17
C VAL A 37 -8.53 2.10 1.80
N ALA A 38 -8.27 0.81 1.63
CA ALA A 38 -6.96 0.32 1.23
C ALA A 38 -6.59 0.86 -0.16
N ASP A 39 -7.52 0.82 -1.12
CA ASP A 39 -7.31 1.37 -2.47
C ASP A 39 -7.03 2.88 -2.43
N ALA A 40 -7.78 3.63 -1.61
CA ALA A 40 -7.55 5.06 -1.43
C ALA A 40 -6.17 5.37 -0.80
N ILE A 41 -5.70 4.54 0.14
CA ILE A 41 -4.37 4.68 0.73
C ILE A 41 -3.29 4.30 -0.29
N MET A 42 -3.46 3.24 -1.08
CA MET A 42 -2.51 2.86 -2.14
C MET A 42 -2.38 3.96 -3.20
N ALA A 43 -3.48 4.68 -3.50
CA ALA A 43 -3.49 5.80 -4.44
C ALA A 43 -2.69 7.03 -3.97
N LEU A 44 -2.27 7.08 -2.69
CA LEU A 44 -1.37 8.14 -2.20
C LEU A 44 0.08 7.94 -2.65
N ALA A 45 0.44 6.75 -3.14
CA ALA A 45 1.79 6.49 -3.64
C ALA A 45 2.01 7.16 -4.99
N GLU A 46 3.18 7.80 -5.13
CA GLU A 46 3.62 8.29 -6.43
C GLU A 46 3.99 7.12 -7.36
N PRO A 47 3.71 7.19 -8.68
CA PRO A 47 4.02 6.11 -9.62
C PRO A 47 5.47 5.63 -9.54
N GLU A 48 6.40 6.57 -9.40
CA GLU A 48 7.83 6.29 -9.27
C GLU A 48 8.21 5.43 -8.05
N TRP A 49 7.40 5.43 -6.98
CA TRP A 49 7.67 4.59 -5.81
C TRP A 49 7.53 3.11 -6.17
N TRP A 50 6.54 2.76 -6.99
CA TRP A 50 6.30 1.39 -7.46
C TRP A 50 7.38 0.90 -8.43
N GLU A 51 7.99 1.81 -9.19
CA GLU A 51 9.08 1.53 -10.10
C GLU A 51 10.41 1.33 -9.36
N ARG A 52 10.70 2.22 -8.39
CA ARG A 52 12.00 2.28 -7.70
C ARG A 52 12.13 1.27 -6.56
N ARG A 53 11.03 0.88 -5.90
CA ARG A 53 11.05 -0.07 -4.78
C ARG A 53 10.92 -1.50 -5.27
N GLN A 54 11.60 -2.44 -4.61
CA GLN A 54 11.56 -3.85 -5.00
C GLN A 54 10.31 -4.57 -4.46
N LYS A 55 9.80 -4.16 -3.29
CA LYS A 55 8.68 -4.81 -2.59
C LYS A 55 7.51 -3.86 -2.42
N GLY A 56 6.28 -4.41 -2.38
CA GLY A 56 5.08 -3.63 -2.09
C GLY A 56 5.08 -3.08 -0.67
N ALA A 57 5.54 -3.90 0.28
CA ALA A 57 5.76 -3.50 1.67
C ALA A 57 6.54 -2.18 1.83
N ASP A 58 7.62 -2.01 1.05
CA ASP A 58 8.45 -0.80 1.12
C ASP A 58 7.69 0.45 0.65
N VAL A 59 6.84 0.30 -0.37
CA VAL A 59 5.97 1.38 -0.85
C VAL A 59 4.89 1.72 0.18
N PHE A 60 4.28 0.71 0.79
CA PHE A 60 3.30 0.93 1.85
C PHE A 60 3.90 1.67 3.04
N LEU A 61 5.09 1.28 3.50
CA LEU A 61 5.79 1.99 4.58
C LEU A 61 6.10 3.44 4.18
N LEU A 62 6.53 3.66 2.94
CA LEU A 62 6.79 5.01 2.43
C LEU A 62 5.52 5.88 2.36
N ILE A 63 4.37 5.30 2.00
CA ILE A 63 3.06 5.99 2.09
C ILE A 63 2.81 6.41 3.55
N LEU A 64 2.98 5.50 4.51
CA LEU A 64 2.73 5.80 5.92
C LEU A 64 3.69 6.84 6.51
N GLU A 65 4.90 6.94 5.97
CA GLU A 65 5.88 7.95 6.37
C GLU A 65 5.59 9.31 5.71
N SER A 66 5.42 9.32 4.39
CA SER A 66 5.36 10.55 3.58
C SER A 66 3.95 11.16 3.49
N ARG A 67 2.91 10.33 3.64
CA ARG A 67 1.49 10.69 3.46
C ARG A 67 0.65 10.28 4.67
N LYS A 68 1.26 10.30 5.86
CA LYS A 68 0.64 9.86 7.13
C LYS A 68 -0.68 10.58 7.41
N SER A 69 -0.68 11.91 7.24
CA SER A 69 -1.84 12.76 7.56
C SER A 69 -3.02 12.44 6.65
N GLU A 70 -2.76 12.27 5.36
CA GLU A 70 -3.75 11.90 4.35
C GLU A 70 -4.29 10.49 4.62
N ALA A 71 -3.42 9.52 4.89
CA ALA A 71 -3.83 8.15 5.22
C ALA A 71 -4.73 8.11 6.47
N LEU A 72 -4.39 8.87 7.53
CA LEU A 72 -5.23 8.96 8.72
C LEU A 72 -6.59 9.60 8.44
N LYS A 73 -6.64 10.67 7.63
CA LYS A 73 -7.91 11.29 7.22
C LYS A 73 -8.82 10.31 6.48
N ILE A 74 -8.27 9.48 5.59
CA ILE A 74 -9.04 8.46 4.86
C ILE A 74 -9.61 7.43 5.85
N ILE A 75 -8.78 6.95 6.79
CA ILE A 75 -9.21 5.98 7.81
C ILE A 75 -10.32 6.59 8.69
N GLU A 76 -10.10 7.79 9.21
CA GLU A 76 -11.06 8.48 10.08
C GLU A 76 -12.41 8.70 9.40
N ALA A 77 -12.41 9.13 8.14
CA ALA A 77 -13.62 9.33 7.35
C ALA A 77 -14.41 8.02 7.15
N ALA A 78 -13.74 6.88 7.10
CA ALA A 78 -14.39 5.57 6.96
C ALA A 78 -14.86 4.98 8.30
N THR A 79 -14.22 5.36 9.41
CA THR A 79 -14.60 4.90 10.77
C THR A 79 -15.75 5.68 11.41
N ARG A 80 -16.02 6.89 10.93
CA ARG A 80 -17.21 7.66 11.31
C ARG A 80 -18.45 7.17 10.55
#